data_AF-A0A4P5YEK5-F1
#
_entry.id   AF-A0A4P5YEK5-F1
#
_cell.length_a   1.000
_cell.length_b   1.000
_cell.length_c   1.000
_cell.angle_alpha   90.00
_cell.angle_beta   90.00
_cell.angle_gamma   90.00
#
_symmetry.space_group_name_H-M   'P 1'
#
loop_
_entity.id
_entity.type
_entity.pdbx_description
1 polymer ?
#
loop_
_entity_poly.entity_id
_entity_poly.type
_entity_poly.pdbx_seq_one_letter_code
_entity_poly.pdbx_strand_id
1 'polypeptide(L)'
;MIDPADAIEALLDELKRQRAAGVTRVSVSTESMEFLRQVTGSARPAVSPTAVTAGASPVAAAPVSPIPDPPVVTLPPGDKTARLAALHTLVSQCPETRRHLLPGHKPVLGQGSVDARLFFVGEAPNLEEAGSGRPFVGASGELLRKILAAGLIGEELIYLAPVMGWRPEPPTPHGKRPPNGREVAFNLPYLRAQIEIVRPQVIIALGAQACEALRPGGLPITQARGKWLDFEGIPLMPTFHPNYLLHNPSATVKRTAWEDILLVMEKAGLPISDKQRGFFAAK
;
A
#
# COMPACT_ATOMS: atom_id res chain seq x y z
N MET A 1 0.78 42.98 -15.25
CA MET A 1 -0.01 41.76 -15.49
C MET A 1 0.66 40.68 -14.68
N ILE A 2 -0.03 40.09 -13.70
CA ILE A 2 0.55 39.00 -12.88
C ILE A 2 0.55 37.74 -13.76
N ASP A 3 1.67 37.02 -13.80
CA ASP A 3 1.75 35.74 -14.52
C ASP A 3 0.76 34.75 -13.87
N PRO A 4 -0.12 34.10 -14.66
CA PRO A 4 -1.05 33.12 -14.12
C PRO A 4 -0.39 31.98 -13.33
N ALA A 5 0.85 31.62 -13.62
CA ALA A 5 1.60 30.63 -12.86
C ALA A 5 1.95 31.14 -11.45
N ASP A 6 2.44 32.38 -11.34
CA ASP A 6 2.78 33.01 -10.07
C ASP A 6 1.54 33.19 -9.17
N ALA A 7 0.39 33.49 -9.79
CA ALA A 7 -0.88 33.59 -9.07
C ALA A 7 -1.35 32.26 -8.49
N ILE A 8 -1.11 31.15 -9.20
CA ILE A 8 -1.44 29.79 -8.73
C ILE A 8 -0.50 29.36 -7.60
N GLU A 9 0.79 29.67 -7.70
CA GLU A 9 1.76 29.38 -6.63
C GLU A 9 1.43 30.15 -5.34
N ALA A 10 1.09 31.44 -5.44
CA ALA A 10 0.66 32.24 -4.30
C ALA A 10 -0.61 31.68 -3.64
N LEU A 11 -1.57 31.20 -4.43
CA LEU A 11 -2.79 30.56 -3.92
C LEU A 11 -2.48 29.24 -3.21
N LEU A 12 -1.57 28.43 -3.76
CA LEU A 12 -1.15 27.17 -3.15
C LEU A 12 -0.46 27.38 -1.79
N ASP A 13 0.38 28.40 -1.68
CA ASP A 13 1.08 28.71 -0.44
C ASP A 13 0.12 29.25 0.63
N GLU A 14 -0.88 30.03 0.23
CA GLU A 14 -1.95 30.47 1.13
C GLU A 14 -2.80 29.28 1.64
N LEU A 15 -3.15 28.33 0.77
CA LEU A 15 -3.88 27.12 1.18
C LEU A 15 -3.03 26.22 2.11
N LYS A 16 -1.72 26.13 1.90
CA LYS A 16 -0.79 25.43 2.81
C LYS A 16 -0.74 26.12 4.18
N ARG A 17 -0.69 27.46 4.20
CA ARG A 17 -0.71 28.26 5.45
C ARG A 17 -2.01 28.04 6.22
N GLN A 18 -3.16 28.07 5.55
CA GLN A 18 -4.46 27.81 6.18
C GLN A 18 -4.57 26.39 6.72
N ARG A 19 -4.04 25.40 5.99
CA ARG A 19 -3.95 24.02 6.48
C ARG A 19 -3.06 23.90 7.72
N ALA A 20 -1.93 24.59 7.77
CA ALA A 20 -1.05 24.64 8.94
C ALA A 20 -1.74 25.31 10.15
N ALA A 21 -2.66 26.24 9.90
CA ALA A 21 -3.52 26.86 10.91
C ALA A 21 -4.75 26.01 11.29
N GLY A 22 -4.87 24.78 10.78
CA GLY A 22 -5.93 23.83 11.15
C GLY A 22 -7.22 23.94 10.33
N VAL A 23 -7.24 24.77 9.28
CA VAL A 23 -8.40 24.86 8.37
C VAL A 23 -8.40 23.63 7.45
N THR A 24 -9.45 22.82 7.54
CA THR A 24 -9.58 21.58 6.76
C THR A 24 -10.53 21.70 5.56
N ARG A 25 -11.27 22.80 5.46
CA ARG A 25 -12.21 23.09 4.36
C ARG A 25 -12.21 24.59 4.06
N VAL A 26 -12.23 24.92 2.77
CA VAL A 26 -12.36 26.29 2.25
C VAL A 26 -13.50 26.29 1.24
N SER A 27 -14.45 27.22 1.40
CA SER A 27 -15.53 27.41 0.43
C SER A 27 -15.04 28.24 -0.75
N VAL A 28 -15.25 27.76 -1.97
CA VAL A 28 -14.91 28.48 -3.20
C VAL A 28 -16.20 28.75 -3.97
N SER A 29 -16.37 29.99 -4.44
CA SER A 29 -17.55 30.34 -5.25
C SER A 29 -17.47 29.72 -6.64
N THR A 30 -18.63 29.53 -7.28
CA THR A 30 -18.71 29.03 -8.65
C THR A 30 -17.94 29.91 -9.63
N GLU A 31 -18.01 31.23 -9.47
CA GLU A 31 -17.27 32.21 -10.28
C GLU A 31 -15.75 32.04 -10.17
N SER A 32 -15.22 31.80 -8.96
CA SER A 32 -13.77 31.57 -8.78
C SER A 32 -13.32 30.24 -9.40
N MET A 33 -14.17 29.22 -9.37
CA MET A 33 -13.89 27.92 -10.02
C MET A 33 -13.89 28.03 -11.54
N GLU A 34 -14.77 28.84 -12.12
CA GLU A 34 -14.81 29.10 -13.57
C GLU A 34 -13.58 29.88 -14.04
N PHE A 35 -13.16 30.89 -13.27
CA PHE A 35 -11.93 31.63 -13.56
C PHE A 35 -10.70 30.71 -13.56
N LEU A 36 -10.57 29.82 -12.56
CA LEU A 36 -9.48 28.84 -12.51
C LEU A 36 -9.47 27.92 -13.75
N ARG A 37 -10.65 27.47 -14.21
CA ARG A 37 -10.76 26.63 -15.42
C ARG A 37 -10.34 27.35 -16.70
N GLN A 38 -10.62 28.65 -16.79
CA GLN A 38 -10.22 29.48 -17.94
C GLN A 38 -8.70 29.71 -17.95
N VAL A 39 -8.10 29.94 -16.79
CA VAL A 39 -6.65 30.13 -16.65
C VAL A 39 -5.86 28.86 -17.01
N THR A 40 -6.42 27.68 -16.75
CA THR A 40 -5.77 26.38 -17.04
C THR A 40 -6.04 25.82 -18.45
N GLY A 41 -6.36 26.66 -19.43
CA GLY A 41 -6.82 26.35 -20.81
C GLY A 41 -6.70 24.91 -21.37
N SER A 42 -7.84 24.21 -21.36
CA SER A 42 -8.47 23.30 -22.35
C SER A 42 -7.71 22.16 -23.07
N ALA A 43 -8.09 20.91 -22.75
CA ALA A 43 -8.34 19.87 -23.74
C ALA A 43 -9.58 18.99 -23.39
N ARG A 44 -10.54 18.99 -24.34
CA ARG A 44 -11.70 18.11 -24.60
C ARG A 44 -13.11 18.47 -24.06
N PRO A 45 -14.15 18.12 -24.84
CA PRO A 45 -15.26 19.02 -25.16
C PRO A 45 -16.39 19.01 -24.14
N ALA A 46 -17.11 20.12 -24.14
CA ALA A 46 -18.30 20.38 -23.34
C ALA A 46 -19.47 19.47 -23.75
N VAL A 47 -20.13 18.90 -22.75
CA VAL A 47 -21.52 18.46 -22.85
C VAL A 47 -22.33 19.50 -22.05
N SER A 48 -23.26 20.17 -22.73
CA SER A 48 -24.12 21.20 -22.13
C SER A 48 -24.96 20.64 -20.98
N PRO A 49 -25.21 21.43 -19.91
CA PRO A 49 -26.02 21.00 -18.79
C PRO A 49 -27.49 21.01 -19.18
N THR A 50 -28.11 19.84 -19.28
CA THR A 50 -29.57 19.74 -19.20
C THR A 50 -29.96 19.99 -17.75
N ALA A 51 -30.83 20.97 -17.52
CA ALA A 51 -31.45 21.20 -16.22
C ALA A 51 -32.20 19.92 -15.81
N VAL A 52 -31.69 19.21 -14.81
CA VAL A 52 -32.41 18.11 -14.15
C VAL A 52 -33.00 18.68 -12.88
N THR A 53 -34.30 18.96 -12.98
CA THR A 53 -35.24 19.10 -11.86
C THR A 53 -34.99 18.01 -10.81
N ALA A 54 -35.06 18.40 -9.55
CA ALA A 54 -35.11 17.51 -8.40
C ALA A 54 -36.18 16.42 -8.64
N GLY A 55 -35.74 15.19 -8.83
CA GLY A 55 -36.61 14.07 -9.14
C GLY A 55 -35.93 12.97 -9.95
N ALA A 56 -34.76 12.51 -9.52
CA ALA A 56 -34.16 11.29 -10.05
C ALA A 56 -34.08 10.27 -8.92
N SER A 57 -34.93 9.25 -8.99
CA SER A 57 -34.77 7.98 -8.27
C SER A 57 -33.31 7.51 -8.35
N PRO A 58 -32.80 6.87 -7.29
CA PRO A 58 -31.42 6.42 -7.28
C PRO A 58 -31.20 5.48 -8.47
N VAL A 59 -30.24 5.81 -9.32
CA VAL A 59 -29.63 4.81 -10.19
C VAL A 59 -29.03 3.80 -9.23
N ALA A 60 -29.73 2.68 -9.06
CA ALA A 60 -29.27 1.59 -8.22
C ALA A 60 -27.90 1.17 -8.75
N ALA A 61 -26.85 1.55 -8.01
CA ALA A 61 -25.61 0.80 -8.05
C ALA A 61 -26.04 -0.66 -7.85
N ALA A 62 -25.75 -1.52 -8.83
CA ALA A 62 -26.00 -2.94 -8.69
C ALA A 62 -25.51 -3.35 -7.30
N PRO A 63 -26.33 -4.02 -6.46
CA PRO A 63 -25.97 -4.28 -5.08
C PRO A 63 -24.69 -5.11 -5.10
N VAL A 64 -23.56 -4.47 -4.78
CA VAL A 64 -22.32 -5.18 -4.52
C VAL A 64 -22.64 -5.94 -3.26
N SER A 65 -22.98 -7.23 -3.37
CA SER A 65 -23.32 -8.06 -2.22
C SER A 65 -22.24 -7.83 -1.17
N PRO A 66 -22.62 -7.43 0.06
CA PRO A 66 -21.66 -6.98 1.05
C PRO A 66 -20.62 -8.08 1.26
N ILE A 67 -19.35 -7.67 1.35
CA ILE A 67 -18.26 -8.59 1.71
C ILE A 67 -18.66 -9.27 3.03
N PRO A 68 -18.60 -10.60 3.10
CA PRO A 68 -18.97 -11.34 4.30
C PRO A 68 -18.03 -11.01 5.47
N ASP A 69 -18.42 -11.46 6.67
CA ASP A 69 -17.57 -11.32 7.84
C ASP A 69 -16.21 -12.02 7.65
N PRO A 70 -15.16 -11.56 8.36
CA PRO A 70 -13.83 -12.15 8.27
C PRO A 70 -13.86 -13.67 8.48
N PRO A 71 -13.20 -14.46 7.61
CA PRO A 71 -13.23 -15.91 7.69
C PRO A 71 -12.43 -16.39 8.91
N VAL A 72 -12.90 -17.48 9.53
CA VAL A 72 -12.12 -18.23 10.52
C VAL A 72 -11.18 -19.18 9.77
N VAL A 73 -9.87 -18.95 9.86
CA VAL A 73 -8.88 -19.77 9.17
C VAL A 73 -8.50 -20.96 10.03
N THR A 74 -8.92 -22.16 9.61
CA THR A 74 -8.52 -23.43 10.25
C THR A 74 -7.68 -24.23 9.26
N LEU A 75 -6.45 -24.57 9.65
CA LEU A 75 -5.50 -25.29 8.81
C LEU A 75 -5.21 -26.68 9.41
N PRO A 76 -4.98 -27.71 8.57
CA PRO A 76 -4.59 -29.02 9.05
C PRO A 76 -3.25 -28.95 9.81
N PRO A 77 -2.99 -29.90 10.73
CA PRO A 77 -1.67 -30.05 11.31
C PRO A 77 -0.64 -30.41 10.23
N GLY A 78 0.62 -30.08 10.46
CA GLY A 78 1.71 -30.34 9.53
C GLY A 78 2.87 -29.38 9.74
N ASP A 79 3.94 -29.57 8.98
CA ASP A 79 5.03 -28.61 8.92
C ASP A 79 4.57 -27.27 8.29
N LYS A 80 5.43 -26.25 8.37
CA LYS A 80 5.10 -24.91 7.86
C LYS A 80 4.75 -24.92 6.37
N THR A 81 5.46 -25.70 5.56
CA THR A 81 5.28 -25.78 4.12
C THR A 81 3.91 -26.36 3.77
N ALA A 82 3.54 -27.48 4.39
CA ALA A 82 2.24 -28.12 4.20
C ALA A 82 1.09 -27.20 4.64
N ARG A 83 1.24 -26.52 5.78
CA ARG A 83 0.24 -25.57 6.29
C ARG A 83 0.08 -24.36 5.36
N LEU A 84 1.17 -23.83 4.83
CA LEU A 84 1.11 -22.72 3.88
C LEU A 84 0.46 -23.16 2.56
N ALA A 85 0.80 -24.35 2.05
CA ALA A 85 0.14 -24.91 0.86
C ALA A 85 -1.38 -25.06 1.07
N ALA A 86 -1.79 -25.59 2.23
CA ALA A 86 -3.21 -25.69 2.58
C ALA A 86 -3.91 -24.33 2.63
N LEU A 87 -3.25 -23.30 3.17
CA LEU A 87 -3.76 -21.93 3.18
C LEU A 87 -3.92 -21.37 1.75
N HIS A 88 -2.93 -21.58 0.88
CA HIS A 88 -3.02 -21.18 -0.53
C HIS A 88 -4.19 -21.85 -1.24
N THR A 89 -4.41 -23.15 -1.00
CA THR A 89 -5.56 -23.88 -1.53
C THR A 89 -6.87 -23.31 -1.02
N LEU A 90 -6.98 -23.06 0.29
CA LEU A 90 -8.17 -22.48 0.93
C LEU A 90 -8.54 -21.13 0.31
N VAL A 91 -7.57 -20.21 0.20
CA VAL A 91 -7.81 -18.88 -0.39
C VAL A 91 -8.15 -18.98 -1.88
N SER A 92 -7.51 -19.90 -2.61
CA SER A 92 -7.78 -20.13 -4.03
C SER A 92 -9.14 -20.75 -4.32
N GLN A 93 -9.74 -21.41 -3.32
CA GLN A 93 -11.07 -22.01 -3.41
C GLN A 93 -12.17 -21.14 -2.79
N CYS A 94 -11.80 -20.11 -2.03
CA CYS A 94 -12.74 -19.19 -1.39
C CYS A 94 -13.64 -18.49 -2.44
N PRO A 95 -14.97 -18.62 -2.35
CA PRO A 95 -15.91 -18.01 -3.29
C PRO A 95 -15.79 -16.49 -3.35
N GLU A 96 -15.62 -15.84 -2.20
CA GLU A 96 -15.51 -14.38 -2.15
C GLU A 96 -14.20 -13.90 -2.78
N THR A 97 -13.07 -14.57 -2.51
CA THR A 97 -11.81 -14.26 -3.20
C THR A 97 -11.98 -14.36 -4.72
N ARG A 98 -12.55 -15.47 -5.21
CA ARG A 98 -12.75 -15.71 -6.66
C ARG A 98 -13.65 -14.66 -7.31
N ARG A 99 -14.68 -14.20 -6.59
CA ARG A 99 -15.60 -13.17 -7.05
C ARG A 99 -14.91 -11.83 -7.34
N HIS A 100 -13.83 -11.51 -6.64
CA HIS A 100 -13.07 -10.27 -6.83
C HIS A 100 -11.89 -10.40 -7.80
N LEU A 101 -11.62 -11.59 -8.33
CA LEU A 101 -10.57 -11.76 -9.34
C LEU A 101 -11.04 -11.26 -10.70
N LEU A 102 -10.17 -10.53 -11.38
CA LEU A 102 -10.34 -10.23 -12.79
C LEU A 102 -10.20 -11.51 -13.63
N PRO A 103 -10.81 -11.57 -14.83
CA PRO A 103 -10.66 -12.70 -15.73
C PRO A 103 -9.18 -13.05 -15.99
N GLY A 104 -8.81 -14.32 -15.79
CA GLY A 104 -7.44 -14.80 -15.98
C GLY A 104 -6.45 -14.49 -14.86
N HIS A 105 -6.87 -13.76 -13.81
CA HIS A 105 -6.02 -13.45 -12.66
C HIS A 105 -6.12 -14.51 -11.57
N LYS A 106 -5.13 -14.50 -10.67
CA LYS A 106 -5.03 -15.42 -9.54
C LYS A 106 -5.02 -14.65 -8.23
N PRO A 107 -5.44 -15.26 -7.10
CA PRO A 107 -5.17 -14.70 -5.80
C PRO A 107 -3.67 -14.53 -5.59
N VAL A 108 -3.29 -13.44 -4.94
CA VAL A 108 -1.89 -13.14 -4.59
C VAL A 108 -1.73 -13.33 -3.09
N LEU A 109 -1.13 -14.44 -2.71
CA LEU A 109 -0.66 -14.68 -1.35
C LEU A 109 0.84 -14.41 -1.27
N GLY A 110 1.40 -14.62 -0.08
CA GLY A 110 2.82 -14.44 0.15
C GLY A 110 3.70 -15.46 -0.54
N GLN A 111 4.96 -15.07 -0.74
CA GLN A 111 6.01 -15.90 -1.32
C GLN A 111 7.34 -15.62 -0.61
N GLY A 112 8.12 -16.68 -0.38
CA GLY A 112 9.45 -16.60 0.23
C GLY A 112 9.74 -17.82 1.09
N SER A 113 10.71 -17.68 1.98
CA SER A 113 11.10 -18.72 2.93
C SER A 113 10.04 -18.91 4.02
N VAL A 114 9.64 -20.15 4.29
CA VAL A 114 8.78 -20.48 5.45
C VAL A 114 9.49 -20.27 6.79
N ASP A 115 10.82 -20.15 6.77
CA ASP A 115 11.66 -19.86 7.92
C ASP A 115 12.24 -18.44 7.88
N ALA A 116 11.61 -17.55 7.11
CA ALA A 116 11.99 -16.16 7.02
C ALA A 116 12.04 -15.48 8.39
N ARG A 117 13.09 -14.68 8.60
CA ARG A 117 13.22 -13.81 9.78
C ARG A 117 12.54 -12.46 9.57
N LEU A 118 12.43 -12.03 8.32
CA LEU A 118 11.86 -10.75 7.93
C LEU A 118 10.60 -10.99 7.09
N PHE A 119 9.47 -10.41 7.53
CA PHE A 119 8.20 -10.53 6.83
C PHE A 119 7.79 -9.15 6.29
N PHE A 120 7.81 -8.98 4.98
CA PHE A 120 7.44 -7.72 4.33
C PHE A 120 5.97 -7.76 3.93
N VAL A 121 5.22 -6.79 4.42
CA VAL A 121 3.79 -6.64 4.14
C VAL A 121 3.59 -5.48 3.18
N GLY A 122 3.09 -5.78 1.99
CA GLY A 122 2.77 -4.83 0.95
C GLY A 122 1.32 -4.39 0.96
N GLU A 123 1.01 -3.48 0.05
CA GLU A 123 -0.37 -3.07 -0.22
C GLU A 123 -1.10 -4.12 -1.06
N ALA A 124 -2.24 -3.74 -1.62
CA ALA A 124 -2.96 -4.58 -2.56
C ALA A 124 -2.18 -4.84 -3.87
N PRO A 125 -2.40 -6.00 -4.50
CA PRO A 125 -1.80 -6.35 -5.78
C PRO A 125 -2.03 -5.31 -6.89
N ASN A 126 -0.99 -5.07 -7.67
CA ASN A 126 -1.02 -4.41 -8.96
C ASN A 126 -1.48 -5.39 -10.06
N LEU A 127 -1.54 -4.92 -11.30
CA LEU A 127 -2.03 -5.73 -12.42
C LEU A 127 -1.11 -6.92 -12.73
N GLU A 128 0.20 -6.72 -12.69
CA GLU A 128 1.21 -7.76 -12.94
C GLU A 128 1.23 -8.81 -11.82
N GLU A 129 1.08 -8.37 -10.57
CA GLU A 129 0.95 -9.25 -9.40
C GLU A 129 -0.32 -10.09 -9.50
N ALA A 130 -1.46 -9.48 -9.83
CA ALA A 130 -2.72 -10.19 -10.00
C ALA A 130 -2.71 -11.20 -11.17
N GLY A 131 -2.06 -10.84 -12.30
CA GLY A 131 -1.91 -11.73 -13.44
C GLY A 131 -0.98 -12.92 -13.16
N SER A 132 0.14 -12.68 -12.46
CA SER A 132 1.11 -13.73 -12.12
C SER A 132 0.70 -14.58 -10.92
N GLY A 133 -0.12 -14.05 -10.00
CA GLY A 133 -0.39 -14.64 -8.70
C GLY A 133 0.78 -14.52 -7.71
N ARG A 134 1.75 -13.65 -7.99
CA ARG A 134 2.98 -13.51 -7.20
C ARG A 134 3.10 -12.09 -6.65
N PRO A 135 3.50 -11.91 -5.38
CA PRO A 135 3.64 -10.60 -4.80
C PRO A 135 4.97 -9.95 -5.18
N PHE A 136 5.02 -8.63 -5.19
CA PHE A 136 6.19 -7.82 -5.50
C PHE A 136 6.87 -8.21 -6.82
N VAL A 137 6.06 -8.30 -7.88
CA VAL A 137 6.53 -8.29 -9.28
C VAL A 137 6.39 -6.89 -9.88
N GLY A 138 7.08 -6.63 -10.99
CA GLY A 138 7.19 -5.31 -11.60
C GLY A 138 8.17 -4.35 -10.91
N ALA A 139 8.15 -3.09 -11.34
CA ALA A 139 9.15 -2.08 -10.97
C ALA A 139 9.30 -1.85 -9.45
N SER A 140 8.19 -1.87 -8.69
CA SER A 140 8.25 -1.72 -7.22
C SER A 140 8.91 -2.94 -6.56
N GLY A 141 8.64 -4.14 -7.07
CA GLY A 141 9.29 -5.36 -6.61
C GLY A 141 10.78 -5.40 -6.93
N GLU A 142 11.17 -4.96 -8.13
CA GLU A 142 12.58 -4.83 -8.50
C GLU A 142 13.32 -3.83 -7.61
N LEU A 143 12.71 -2.69 -7.28
CA LEU A 143 13.30 -1.73 -6.35
C LEU A 143 13.46 -2.35 -4.95
N LEU A 144 12.45 -3.09 -4.47
CA LEU A 144 12.56 -3.81 -3.20
C LEU A 144 13.75 -4.77 -3.21
N ARG A 145 13.90 -5.59 -4.26
CA ARG A 145 15.05 -6.51 -4.41
C ARG A 145 16.38 -5.76 -4.43
N LYS A 146 16.47 -4.60 -5.07
CA LYS A 146 17.68 -3.75 -5.04
C LYS A 146 18.02 -3.26 -3.63
N ILE A 147 17.02 -2.89 -2.84
CA ILE A 147 17.19 -2.47 -1.44
C ILE A 147 17.69 -3.66 -0.60
N LEU A 148 17.06 -4.84 -0.73
CA LEU A 148 17.45 -6.05 -0.01
C LEU A 148 18.87 -6.49 -0.37
N ALA A 149 19.23 -6.45 -1.66
CA ALA A 149 20.57 -6.76 -2.14
C ALA A 149 21.63 -5.78 -1.59
N ALA A 150 21.33 -4.48 -1.53
CA ALA A 150 22.20 -3.50 -0.88
C ALA A 150 22.37 -3.77 0.63
N GLY A 151 21.32 -4.30 1.27
CA GLY A 151 21.33 -4.78 2.65
C GLY A 151 22.06 -6.10 2.85
N LEU A 152 22.48 -6.80 1.79
CA LEU A 152 22.98 -8.18 1.85
C LEU A 152 21.99 -9.11 2.57
N ILE A 153 20.68 -8.85 2.40
CA ILE A 153 19.61 -9.67 2.95
C ILE A 153 19.29 -10.77 1.94
N GLY A 154 19.58 -12.02 2.30
CA GLY A 154 19.33 -13.19 1.46
C GLY A 154 17.85 -13.56 1.33
N GLU A 155 17.49 -14.20 0.22
CA GLU A 155 16.12 -14.65 -0.09
C GLU A 155 15.60 -15.68 0.93
N GLU A 156 16.50 -16.43 1.57
CA GLU A 156 16.19 -17.38 2.64
C GLU A 156 15.68 -16.71 3.93
N LEU A 157 15.95 -15.41 4.09
CA LEU A 157 15.56 -14.64 5.28
C LEU A 157 14.22 -13.92 5.12
N ILE A 158 13.65 -13.89 3.91
CA ILE A 158 12.51 -13.03 3.59
C ILE A 158 11.26 -13.81 3.23
N TYR A 159 10.12 -13.24 3.62
CA TYR A 159 8.80 -13.61 3.14
C TYR A 159 8.05 -12.33 2.77
N LEU A 160 7.48 -12.30 1.56
CA LEU A 160 6.83 -11.11 1.01
C LEU A 160 5.35 -11.42 0.81
N ALA A 161 4.44 -10.64 1.41
CA ALA A 161 3.00 -10.84 1.23
C ALA A 161 2.24 -9.50 1.13
N PRO A 162 1.18 -9.40 0.31
CA PRO A 162 0.29 -8.24 0.32
C PRO A 162 -0.74 -8.36 1.46
N VAL A 163 -1.29 -7.23 1.89
CA VAL A 163 -2.47 -7.23 2.77
C VAL A 163 -3.70 -7.84 2.08
N MET A 164 -3.85 -7.62 0.78
CA MET A 164 -5.00 -8.06 0.00
C MET A 164 -4.66 -9.23 -0.92
N GLY A 165 -5.55 -10.22 -0.99
CA GLY A 165 -5.41 -11.36 -1.90
C GLY A 165 -5.76 -11.05 -3.36
N TRP A 166 -6.34 -9.88 -3.66
CA TRP A 166 -6.74 -9.47 -5.01
C TRP A 166 -6.54 -7.98 -5.20
N ARG A 167 -6.50 -7.56 -6.47
CA ARG A 167 -6.45 -6.16 -6.87
C ARG A 167 -7.85 -5.51 -6.73
N PRO A 168 -8.00 -4.43 -5.94
CA PRO A 168 -9.27 -3.72 -5.83
C PRO A 168 -9.65 -2.99 -7.12
N GLU A 169 -10.91 -3.16 -7.53
CA GLU A 169 -11.50 -2.60 -8.74
C GLU A 169 -12.67 -1.64 -8.40
N PRO A 170 -12.97 -0.63 -9.23
CA PRO A 170 -12.33 -0.32 -10.51
C PRO A 170 -10.92 0.27 -10.33
N PRO A 171 -10.09 0.24 -11.38
CA PRO A 171 -8.77 0.89 -11.33
C PRO A 171 -8.95 2.40 -11.35
N THR A 172 -7.94 3.12 -10.86
CA THR A 172 -7.87 4.58 -10.94
C THR A 172 -6.84 4.99 -12.00
N PRO A 173 -6.80 6.26 -12.43
CA PRO A 173 -5.69 6.75 -13.26
C PRO A 173 -4.30 6.52 -12.65
N HIS A 174 -4.24 6.34 -11.32
CA HIS A 174 -3.01 6.10 -10.56
C HIS A 174 -2.79 4.61 -10.24
N GLY A 175 -3.52 3.70 -10.89
CA GLY A 175 -3.36 2.26 -10.72
C GLY A 175 -4.59 1.64 -10.06
N LYS A 176 -4.45 1.10 -8.85
CA LYS A 176 -5.57 0.49 -8.10
C LYS A 176 -6.28 1.56 -7.26
N ARG A 177 -7.56 1.35 -6.95
CA ARG A 177 -8.16 2.08 -5.82
C ARG A 177 -7.62 1.51 -4.50
N PRO A 178 -7.63 2.29 -3.40
CA PRO A 178 -7.45 1.74 -2.07
C PRO A 178 -8.54 0.70 -1.74
N PRO A 179 -8.22 -0.40 -1.04
CA PRO A 179 -9.21 -1.29 -0.47
C PRO A 179 -9.95 -0.57 0.65
N ASN A 180 -11.22 -0.92 0.84
CA ASN A 180 -12.01 -0.44 1.96
C ASN A 180 -11.78 -1.29 3.22
N GLY A 181 -12.30 -0.83 4.37
CA GLY A 181 -12.11 -1.53 5.64
C GLY A 181 -12.66 -2.96 5.67
N ARG A 182 -13.78 -3.25 4.96
CA ARG A 182 -14.33 -4.62 4.89
C ARG A 182 -13.46 -5.55 4.05
N GLU A 183 -12.93 -5.05 2.94
CA GLU A 183 -11.97 -5.78 2.10
C GLU A 183 -10.71 -6.15 2.89
N VAL A 184 -10.15 -5.20 3.63
CA VAL A 184 -8.99 -5.43 4.50
C VAL A 184 -9.34 -6.42 5.60
N ALA A 185 -10.45 -6.22 6.30
CA ALA A 185 -10.88 -7.10 7.39
C ALA A 185 -11.11 -8.55 6.93
N PHE A 186 -11.62 -8.76 5.72
CA PHE A 186 -11.79 -10.08 5.13
C PHE A 186 -10.45 -10.78 4.83
N ASN A 187 -9.44 -10.04 4.37
CA ASN A 187 -8.14 -10.62 4.00
C ASN A 187 -7.18 -10.77 5.18
N LEU A 188 -7.32 -9.95 6.22
CA LEU A 188 -6.39 -9.92 7.35
C LEU A 188 -6.21 -11.28 8.05
N PRO A 189 -7.25 -12.12 8.24
CA PRO A 189 -7.07 -13.48 8.77
C PRO A 189 -6.12 -14.36 7.95
N TYR A 190 -6.10 -14.22 6.62
CA TYR A 190 -5.17 -14.96 5.77
C TYR A 190 -3.73 -14.44 5.90
N LEU A 191 -3.55 -13.12 6.05
CA LEU A 191 -2.23 -12.56 6.33
C LEU A 191 -1.72 -12.99 7.71
N ARG A 192 -2.56 -12.94 8.74
CA ARG A 192 -2.26 -13.45 10.09
C ARG A 192 -1.84 -14.91 10.07
N ALA A 193 -2.61 -15.76 9.39
CA ALA A 193 -2.26 -17.18 9.26
C ALA A 193 -0.87 -17.37 8.61
N GLN A 194 -0.51 -16.57 7.60
CA GLN A 194 0.85 -16.61 7.02
C GLN A 194 1.91 -16.19 8.05
N ILE A 195 1.68 -15.11 8.80
CA ILE A 195 2.59 -14.64 9.86
C ILE A 195 2.75 -15.70 10.96
N GLU A 196 1.66 -16.33 11.40
CA GLU A 196 1.66 -17.39 12.41
C GLU A 196 2.39 -18.67 11.98
N ILE A 197 2.33 -19.00 10.68
CA ILE A 197 3.05 -20.13 10.10
C ILE A 197 4.54 -19.81 10.01
N VAL A 198 4.89 -18.65 9.45
CA VAL A 198 6.29 -18.24 9.21
C VAL A 198 7.01 -17.96 10.53
N ARG A 199 6.33 -17.29 11.47
CA ARG A 199 6.87 -16.80 12.76
C ARG A 199 8.12 -15.93 12.58
N PRO A 200 8.01 -14.79 11.88
CA PRO A 200 9.15 -13.91 11.65
C PRO A 200 9.63 -13.23 12.94
N GLN A 201 10.87 -12.76 12.93
CA GLN A 201 11.44 -11.94 14.00
C GLN A 201 11.00 -10.47 13.90
N VAL A 202 10.81 -9.98 12.68
CA VAL A 202 10.39 -8.60 12.39
C VAL A 202 9.40 -8.58 11.23
N ILE A 203 8.36 -7.77 11.37
CA ILE A 203 7.43 -7.43 10.29
C ILE A 203 7.76 -6.02 9.77
N ILE A 204 7.76 -5.85 8.45
CA ILE A 204 8.02 -4.59 7.78
C ILE A 204 6.77 -4.19 7.00
N ALA A 205 6.07 -3.13 7.43
CA ALA A 205 4.91 -2.60 6.72
C ALA A 205 5.35 -1.58 5.66
N LEU A 206 5.16 -1.94 4.39
CA LEU A 206 5.52 -1.11 3.24
C LEU A 206 4.34 -0.22 2.85
N GLY A 207 4.38 1.04 3.27
CA GLY A 207 3.38 2.06 2.93
C GLY A 207 2.23 2.17 3.92
N ALA A 208 1.38 3.18 3.68
CA ALA A 208 0.29 3.55 4.58
C ALA A 208 -0.76 2.45 4.70
N GLN A 209 -1.08 1.77 3.61
CA GLN A 209 -2.12 0.74 3.62
C GLN A 209 -1.70 -0.51 4.40
N ALA A 210 -0.45 -0.96 4.25
CA ALA A 210 0.10 -2.04 5.06
C ALA A 210 0.16 -1.66 6.55
N CYS A 211 0.60 -0.44 6.84
CA CYS A 211 0.67 0.06 8.21
C CYS A 211 -0.71 0.16 8.86
N GLU A 212 -1.71 0.72 8.16
CA GLU A 212 -3.09 0.84 8.67
C GLU A 212 -3.75 -0.52 8.86
N ALA A 213 -3.50 -1.49 7.97
CA ALA A 213 -4.07 -2.84 8.10
C ALA A 213 -3.53 -3.59 9.33
N LEU A 214 -2.24 -3.45 9.63
CA LEU A 214 -1.60 -4.09 10.78
C LEU A 214 -1.80 -3.28 12.07
N ARG A 215 -1.88 -1.96 11.98
CA ARG A 215 -2.10 -1.05 13.10
C ARG A 215 -3.17 0.02 12.77
N PRO A 216 -4.46 -0.35 12.84
CA PRO A 216 -5.55 0.58 12.56
C PRO A 216 -5.55 1.80 13.48
N GLY A 217 -5.89 2.97 12.93
CA GLY A 217 -5.93 4.24 13.68
C GLY A 217 -4.55 4.76 14.08
N GLY A 218 -3.50 4.34 13.38
CA GLY A 218 -2.13 4.75 13.62
C GLY A 218 -1.78 6.16 13.10
N LEU A 219 -0.52 6.54 13.27
CA LEU A 219 0.01 7.77 12.68
C LEU A 219 0.11 7.64 11.15
N PRO A 220 0.02 8.75 10.39
CA PRO A 220 0.33 8.75 8.97
C PRO A 220 1.73 8.18 8.69
N ILE A 221 1.91 7.50 7.56
CA ILE A 221 3.16 6.78 7.26
C ILE A 221 4.42 7.66 7.35
N THR A 222 4.32 8.94 6.98
CA THR A 222 5.43 9.91 7.06
C THR A 222 5.89 10.17 8.49
N GLN A 223 5.01 9.99 9.48
CA GLN A 223 5.29 10.15 10.91
C GLN A 223 5.53 8.82 11.63
N ALA A 224 4.96 7.72 11.11
CA ALA A 224 5.09 6.38 11.67
C ALA A 224 6.41 5.70 11.27
N ARG A 225 6.94 6.01 10.08
CA ARG A 225 8.16 5.35 9.59
C ARG A 225 9.35 5.51 10.53
N GLY A 226 10.17 4.47 10.62
CA GLY A 226 11.36 4.44 11.49
C GLY A 226 11.06 4.32 12.99
N LYS A 227 9.80 4.19 13.39
CA LYS A 227 9.38 3.96 14.78
C LYS A 227 8.93 2.52 14.96
N TRP A 228 9.45 1.86 15.98
CA TRP A 228 9.02 0.51 16.34
C TRP A 228 7.59 0.53 16.86
N LEU A 229 6.75 -0.29 16.25
CA LEU A 229 5.42 -0.65 16.69
C LEU A 229 5.39 -2.13 17.08
N ASP A 230 4.23 -2.60 17.53
CA ASP A 230 3.97 -4.00 17.84
C ASP A 230 2.82 -4.53 16.98
N PHE A 231 2.99 -5.75 16.48
CA PHE A 231 1.93 -6.55 15.90
C PHE A 231 1.90 -7.92 16.58
N GLU A 232 1.00 -8.08 17.54
CA GLU A 232 0.76 -9.37 18.22
C GLU A 232 2.03 -9.94 18.88
N GLY A 233 2.84 -9.05 19.47
CA GLY A 233 4.11 -9.41 20.11
C GLY A 233 5.32 -9.47 19.16
N ILE A 234 5.11 -9.23 17.86
CA ILE A 234 6.18 -9.17 16.86
C ILE A 234 6.53 -7.70 16.57
N PRO A 235 7.82 -7.30 16.65
CA PRO A 235 8.27 -5.97 16.26
C PRO A 235 7.85 -5.61 14.83
N LEU A 236 7.17 -4.47 14.69
CA LEU A 236 6.68 -3.94 13.43
C LEU A 236 7.42 -2.65 13.07
N MET A 237 8.04 -2.60 11.89
CA MET A 237 8.65 -1.39 11.32
C MET A 237 7.82 -0.87 10.14
N PRO A 238 7.14 0.27 10.27
CA PRO A 238 6.59 0.98 9.12
C PRO A 238 7.72 1.63 8.30
N THR A 239 7.62 1.59 6.98
CA THR A 239 8.48 2.35 6.07
C THR A 239 7.75 2.69 4.77
N PHE A 240 8.39 3.46 3.89
CA PHE A 240 7.80 3.83 2.61
C PHE A 240 7.69 2.63 1.67
N HIS A 241 6.58 2.56 0.94
CA HIS A 241 6.41 1.55 -0.11
C HIS A 241 7.39 1.83 -1.27
N PRO A 242 8.01 0.82 -1.89
CA PRO A 242 8.91 1.02 -3.04
C PRO A 242 8.29 1.82 -4.18
N ASN A 243 6.99 1.64 -4.45
CA ASN A 243 6.26 2.45 -5.43
C ASN A 243 6.29 3.96 -5.12
N TYR A 244 6.25 4.36 -3.84
CA TYR A 244 6.37 5.76 -3.44
C TYR A 244 7.78 6.30 -3.77
N LEU A 245 8.82 5.50 -3.54
CA LEU A 245 10.21 5.86 -3.84
C LEU A 245 10.48 5.99 -5.34
N LEU A 246 9.77 5.23 -6.19
CA LEU A 246 9.84 5.35 -7.65
C LEU A 246 9.29 6.70 -8.13
N HIS A 247 8.15 7.13 -7.57
CA HIS A 247 7.50 8.39 -7.93
C HIS A 247 8.11 9.61 -7.25
N ASN A 248 8.86 9.42 -6.15
CA ASN A 248 9.52 10.48 -5.39
C ASN A 248 11.02 10.15 -5.23
N PRO A 249 11.80 10.22 -6.31
CA PRO A 249 13.14 9.64 -6.36
C PRO A 249 14.23 10.43 -5.63
N SER A 250 13.87 11.37 -4.74
CA SER A 250 14.83 12.22 -4.04
C SER A 250 15.77 11.40 -3.16
N ALA A 251 17.04 11.82 -3.09
CA ALA A 251 18.06 11.14 -2.30
C ALA A 251 17.66 11.10 -0.81
N THR A 252 17.06 12.17 -0.29
CA THR A 252 16.59 12.26 1.09
C THR A 252 15.49 11.24 1.39
N VAL A 253 14.51 11.09 0.49
CA VAL A 253 13.42 10.11 0.68
C VAL A 253 13.97 8.68 0.62
N LYS A 254 14.83 8.36 -0.35
CA LYS A 254 15.50 7.05 -0.43
C LYS A 254 16.36 6.76 0.80
N ARG A 255 17.09 7.77 1.29
CA ARG A 255 17.89 7.68 2.52
C ARG A 255 17.04 7.34 3.73
N THR A 256 15.91 8.02 3.93
CA THR A 256 15.04 7.72 5.08
C THR A 256 14.50 6.28 5.05
N ALA A 257 14.09 5.77 3.87
CA ALA A 257 13.70 4.37 3.74
C ALA A 257 14.86 3.40 4.00
N TRP A 258 16.08 3.76 3.59
CA TRP A 258 17.27 2.97 3.87
C TRP A 258 17.63 2.92 5.36
N GLU A 259 17.53 4.05 6.06
CA GLU A 259 17.71 4.11 7.52
C GLU A 259 16.73 3.19 8.26
N ASP A 260 15.49 3.06 7.77
CA ASP A 260 14.51 2.10 8.33
C ASP A 260 14.96 0.65 8.16
N ILE A 261 15.54 0.30 7.00
CA ILE A 261 16.07 -1.04 6.75
C ILE A 261 17.27 -1.34 7.65
N LEU A 262 18.14 -0.36 7.91
CA LEU A 262 19.24 -0.53 8.86
C LEU A 262 18.73 -0.82 10.28
N LEU A 263 17.67 -0.13 10.73
CA LEU A 263 17.02 -0.42 12.01
C LEU A 263 16.46 -1.85 12.04
N VAL A 264 15.83 -2.31 10.95
CA VAL A 264 15.33 -3.68 10.82
C VAL A 264 16.47 -4.70 10.91
N MET A 265 17.57 -4.47 10.19
CA MET A 265 18.75 -5.32 10.23
C MET A 265 19.32 -5.41 11.65
N GLU A 266 19.44 -4.27 12.34
CA GLU A 266 19.93 -4.22 13.72
C GLU A 266 19.01 -4.99 14.66
N LYS A 267 17.69 -4.79 14.57
CA LYS A 267 16.70 -5.48 15.39
C LYS A 267 16.69 -6.99 15.14
N ALA A 268 16.89 -7.40 13.90
CA ALA A 268 17.00 -8.79 13.54
C ALA A 268 18.37 -9.38 13.90
N GLY A 269 19.39 -8.59 14.25
CA GLY A 269 20.75 -9.09 14.49
C GLY A 269 21.48 -9.52 13.21
N LEU A 270 21.19 -8.85 12.09
CA LEU A 270 21.92 -9.01 10.83
C LEU A 270 23.18 -8.12 10.85
N PRO A 271 24.30 -8.55 10.26
CA PRO A 271 25.52 -7.74 10.21
C PRO A 271 25.31 -6.48 9.38
N ILE A 272 25.81 -5.35 9.87
CA ILE A 272 25.76 -4.06 9.18
C ILE A 272 27.18 -3.50 9.06
N SER A 273 27.65 -3.32 7.84
CA SER A 273 28.95 -2.72 7.52
C SER A 273 28.93 -1.18 7.56
N ASP A 274 30.09 -0.56 7.74
CA ASP A 274 30.22 0.91 7.66
C ASP A 274 29.80 1.47 6.30
N LYS A 275 30.04 0.70 5.22
CA LYS A 275 29.57 1.04 3.87
C LYS A 275 28.04 1.12 3.81
N GLN A 276 27.34 0.22 4.50
CA GLN A 276 25.88 0.24 4.57
C GLN A 276 25.36 1.41 5.41
N ARG A 277 26.01 1.70 6.55
CA ARG A 277 25.67 2.87 7.37
C ARG A 277 25.90 4.18 6.60
N GLY A 278 26.98 4.24 5.83
CA GLY A 278 27.37 5.39 5.01
C GLY A 278 26.80 5.41 3.59
N PHE A 279 25.83 4.53 3.24
CA PHE A 279 25.38 4.37 1.84
C PHE A 279 24.88 5.68 1.20
N PHE A 280 24.23 6.53 2.00
CA PHE A 280 23.75 7.86 1.60
C PHE A 280 24.48 9.02 2.31
N ALA A 281 25.66 8.77 2.89
CA ALA A 281 26.53 9.86 3.32
C ALA A 281 27.01 10.61 2.07
N ALA A 282 27.00 11.95 2.11
CA ALA A 282 27.56 12.74 1.03
C ALA A 282 29.03 12.34 0.83
N LYS A 283 29.42 12.09 -0.43
CA LYS A 283 30.84 12.03 -0.79
C LYS A 283 31.46 13.42 -0.67
#